data_AF-A0A6U6KXL5-F1
#
_entry.id   AF-A0A6U6KXL5-F1
#
_cell.length_a   1.000
_cell.length_b   1.000
_cell.length_c   1.000
_cell.angle_alpha   90.00
_cell.angle_beta   90.00
_cell.angle_gamma   90.00
#
_symmetry.space_group_name_H-M   'P 1'
#
loop_
_entity.id
_entity.type
_entity.pdbx_description
1 polymer ?
#
loop_
_entity_poly.entity_id
_entity_poly.type
_entity_poly.pdbx_seq_one_letter_code
_entity_poly.pdbx_strand_id
1 'polypeptide(L)'
;MVNFIRSFALLATLASATTGLSTFQPQARGCAATPLDKKQIAVFGAGGMLGASVFGFVQRASNIYGTGMGGASSPRSICATAMASDYLNRKLSAAFKLAYAGENMVRLTNMQDVDAIAARLSGMNAAVIGTVYQLETLPVTGNTYEKGPNDKTYEFYLDKRTMARTDVLPEDEDTHLALFQKTITACKASGVEHVVVVETPQTVNPKPFAEILDKGGVPFTYIHASGKYESCKSYTFEMGVQDDLKIESFTLSENYISAGEYNPGDWMESLADSRSVSSEDDTVFREDIAALAVQSLLSLNWKKSRCLEVSSIGKLSDGSGDDVKRPWRNVKTDRDWCVKSNVLAQKLLAVE
;
A
#
# COMPACT_ATOMS: atom_id res chain seq x y z
N MET A 1 54.16 -61.72 25.45
CA MET A 1 53.55 -60.53 26.08
C MET A 1 52.17 -60.37 25.49
N VAL A 2 51.19 -61.07 26.07
CA VAL A 2 50.25 -60.57 27.08
C VAL A 2 49.19 -59.66 26.45
N ASN A 3 47.95 -60.10 26.66
CA ASN A 3 46.68 -59.65 26.13
C ASN A 3 46.17 -58.32 26.73
N PHE A 4 44.92 -57.99 26.36
CA PHE A 4 43.88 -57.23 27.08
C PHE A 4 43.80 -55.72 26.77
N ILE A 5 42.65 -55.06 26.50
CA ILE A 5 41.22 -55.41 26.57
C ILE A 5 40.41 -54.44 25.67
N ARG A 6 39.43 -55.03 24.98
CA ARG A 6 38.01 -54.66 24.72
C ARG A 6 37.55 -53.18 24.67
N SER A 7 36.84 -52.92 23.56
CA SER A 7 35.42 -52.51 23.44
C SER A 7 34.90 -51.30 24.22
N PHE A 8 34.29 -50.36 23.48
CA PHE A 8 32.84 -50.14 23.55
C PHE A 8 32.37 -49.43 22.27
N ALA A 9 31.37 -50.03 21.62
CA ALA A 9 30.58 -49.40 20.57
C ALA A 9 29.54 -48.45 21.19
N LEU A 10 28.84 -47.70 20.32
CA LEU A 10 27.57 -47.03 20.56
C LEU A 10 27.63 -45.69 21.33
N LEU A 11 27.48 -44.56 20.62
CA LEU A 11 26.22 -43.78 20.62
C LEU A 11 26.31 -42.49 19.78
N ALA A 12 25.21 -42.22 19.08
CA ALA A 12 24.69 -40.91 18.71
C ALA A 12 25.43 -40.09 17.64
N THR A 13 25.10 -40.42 16.39
CA THR A 13 24.64 -39.45 15.38
C THR A 13 23.85 -38.29 16.02
N LEU A 14 24.51 -37.16 16.23
CA LEU A 14 23.84 -35.86 16.36
C LEU A 14 23.93 -35.18 15.00
N ALA A 15 23.16 -35.71 14.05
CA ALA A 15 22.56 -34.85 13.06
C ALA A 15 21.71 -33.85 13.85
N SER A 16 22.22 -32.63 14.02
CA SER A 16 21.37 -31.51 14.39
C SER A 16 20.48 -31.26 13.18
N ALA A 17 19.44 -32.06 13.07
CA ALA A 17 18.21 -31.65 12.43
C ALA A 17 17.72 -30.46 13.27
N THR A 18 18.22 -29.27 12.94
CA THR A 18 17.37 -28.08 13.04
C THR A 18 16.25 -28.36 12.06
N THR A 19 15.21 -29.04 12.56
CA THR A 19 13.91 -29.12 11.95
C THR A 19 13.48 -27.68 11.77
N GLY A 20 13.78 -27.14 10.59
CA GLY A 20 13.27 -25.85 10.18
C GLY A 20 11.77 -25.97 10.32
N LEU A 21 11.21 -25.28 11.31
CA LEU A 21 9.82 -24.89 11.36
C LEU A 21 9.58 -23.89 10.22
N SER A 22 9.85 -24.36 9.00
CA SER A 22 9.37 -23.79 7.76
C SER A 22 7.93 -24.25 7.66
N THR A 23 7.04 -23.54 8.36
CA THR A 23 5.69 -23.38 7.80
C THR A 23 5.88 -22.99 6.35
N PHE A 24 5.41 -23.83 5.42
CA PHE A 24 5.30 -23.52 4.00
C PHE A 24 4.41 -22.27 3.85
N GLN A 25 4.96 -21.10 4.17
CA GLN A 25 4.45 -19.84 3.71
C GLN A 25 4.91 -19.74 2.25
N PRO A 26 4.02 -19.40 1.32
CA PRO A 26 4.43 -19.08 -0.04
C PRO A 26 5.56 -18.05 0.05
N GLN A 27 6.75 -18.40 -0.43
CA GLN A 27 7.89 -17.51 -0.36
C GLN A 27 7.60 -16.34 -1.29
N ALA A 28 7.23 -15.19 -0.73
CA ALA A 28 6.98 -14.00 -1.51
C ALA A 28 8.20 -13.73 -2.41
N ARG A 29 7.98 -13.56 -3.71
CA ARG A 29 9.02 -13.35 -4.72
C ARG A 29 9.21 -11.87 -5.06
N GLY A 30 8.49 -10.99 -4.38
CA GLY A 30 8.49 -9.57 -4.66
C GLY A 30 9.76 -8.86 -4.23
N CYS A 31 9.96 -7.66 -4.78
CA CYS A 31 11.18 -6.89 -4.55
C CYS A 31 11.34 -6.40 -3.10
N ALA A 32 10.27 -6.36 -2.31
CA ALA A 32 10.32 -6.13 -0.86
C ALA A 32 10.06 -7.41 -0.03
N ALA A 33 10.27 -8.60 -0.59
CA ALA A 33 10.21 -9.86 0.15
C ALA A 33 11.51 -10.19 0.89
N THR A 34 12.64 -9.61 0.47
CA THR A 34 13.98 -9.94 1.00
C THR A 34 14.31 -9.12 2.24
N PRO A 35 14.42 -9.72 3.44
CA PRO A 35 14.62 -8.96 4.69
C PRO A 35 15.92 -8.18 4.78
N LEU A 36 16.95 -8.62 4.04
CA LEU A 36 18.29 -8.01 4.05
C LEU A 36 18.36 -6.73 3.22
N ASP A 37 17.47 -6.55 2.25
CA ASP A 37 17.40 -5.36 1.40
C ASP A 37 16.10 -4.61 1.68
N LYS A 38 16.13 -3.83 2.78
CA LYS A 38 14.95 -3.11 3.28
C LYS A 38 14.59 -1.97 2.34
N LYS A 39 13.44 -2.10 1.68
CA LYS A 39 12.85 -1.09 0.81
C LYS A 39 12.12 -0.02 1.62
N GLN A 40 12.40 1.23 1.29
CA GLN A 40 11.79 2.41 1.90
C GLN A 40 10.57 2.85 1.09
N ILE A 41 9.43 3.07 1.76
CA ILE A 41 8.13 3.28 1.10
C ILE A 41 7.58 4.66 1.47
N ALA A 42 7.18 5.44 0.48
CA ALA A 42 6.41 6.67 0.66
C ALA A 42 4.90 6.41 0.53
N VAL A 43 4.09 7.11 1.31
CA VAL A 43 2.63 7.08 1.25
C VAL A 43 2.12 8.51 1.12
N PHE A 44 1.45 8.81 0.01
CA PHE A 44 0.88 10.13 -0.26
C PHE A 44 -0.51 10.26 0.36
N GLY A 45 -0.77 11.39 1.01
CA GLY A 45 -2.08 11.71 1.56
C GLY A 45 -2.48 10.80 2.72
N ALA A 46 -1.51 10.43 3.57
CA ALA A 46 -1.71 9.48 4.67
C ALA A 46 -2.64 9.99 5.77
N GLY A 47 -3.06 11.27 5.75
CA GLY A 47 -4.13 11.77 6.61
C GLY A 47 -5.54 11.30 6.22
N GLY A 48 -5.71 10.72 5.02
CA GLY A 48 -6.95 10.09 4.57
C GLY A 48 -7.16 8.70 5.19
N MET A 49 -8.38 8.17 5.12
CA MET A 49 -8.74 6.87 5.68
C MET A 49 -7.94 5.74 5.03
N LEU A 50 -7.92 5.69 3.69
CA LEU A 50 -7.15 4.70 2.96
C LEU A 50 -5.64 4.89 3.17
N GLY A 51 -5.15 6.13 3.06
CA GLY A 51 -3.73 6.45 3.24
C GLY A 51 -3.19 6.12 4.64
N ALA A 52 -3.97 6.39 5.69
CA ALA A 52 -3.61 6.04 7.06
C ALA A 52 -3.53 4.52 7.27
N SER A 53 -4.47 3.77 6.69
CA SER A 53 -4.46 2.31 6.74
C SER A 53 -3.25 1.73 6.00
N VAL A 54 -2.92 2.25 4.81
CA VAL A 54 -1.70 1.87 4.07
C VAL A 54 -0.47 2.15 4.94
N PHE A 55 -0.34 3.36 5.49
CA PHE A 55 0.79 3.72 6.34
C PHE A 55 0.92 2.78 7.55
N GLY A 56 -0.18 2.50 8.25
CA GLY A 56 -0.19 1.61 9.40
C GLY A 56 0.24 0.17 9.05
N PHE A 57 -0.23 -0.35 7.92
CA PHE A 57 0.19 -1.66 7.43
C PHE A 57 1.66 -1.70 7.01
N VAL A 58 2.16 -0.68 6.31
CA VAL A 58 3.59 -0.59 5.96
C VAL A 58 4.45 -0.51 7.23
N GLN A 59 4.04 0.27 8.23
CA GLN A 59 4.78 0.37 9.49
C GLN A 59 4.79 -0.96 10.23
N ARG A 60 3.66 -1.66 10.31
CA ARG A 60 3.60 -3.01 10.90
C ARG A 60 4.46 -4.01 10.15
N ALA A 61 4.37 -4.02 8.82
CA ALA A 61 5.19 -4.89 8.00
C ALA A 61 6.68 -4.61 8.21
N SER A 62 7.06 -3.33 8.33
CA SER A 62 8.45 -2.92 8.56
C SER A 62 9.03 -3.42 9.89
N ASN A 63 8.18 -3.57 10.91
CA ASN A 63 8.57 -4.08 12.23
C ASN A 63 8.71 -5.60 12.28
N ILE A 64 8.31 -6.32 11.22
CA ILE A 64 8.41 -7.78 11.16
C ILE A 64 9.69 -8.17 10.43
N TYR A 65 10.51 -8.98 11.11
CA TYR A 65 11.81 -9.44 10.61
C TYR A 65 11.72 -10.18 9.26
N GLY A 66 10.58 -10.78 8.94
CA GLY A 66 10.36 -11.52 7.69
C GLY A 66 10.03 -10.67 6.45
N THR A 67 9.85 -9.35 6.57
CA THR A 67 9.54 -8.50 5.42
C THR A 67 10.79 -7.78 4.93
N GLY A 68 10.87 -7.47 3.65
CA GLY A 68 11.87 -6.57 3.07
C GLY A 68 11.46 -5.11 3.11
N MET A 69 10.52 -4.70 3.96
CA MET A 69 10.14 -3.28 4.12
C MET A 69 10.72 -2.70 5.40
N GLY A 70 11.10 -1.42 5.36
CA GLY A 70 11.56 -0.67 6.53
C GLY A 70 12.73 0.25 6.24
N GLY A 71 13.51 0.58 7.27
CA GLY A 71 14.64 1.50 7.19
C GLY A 71 14.37 2.83 7.91
N ALA A 72 15.39 3.69 7.94
CA ALA A 72 15.28 4.99 8.60
C ALA A 72 14.16 5.82 7.95
N SER A 73 13.23 6.34 8.76
CA SER A 73 12.11 7.17 8.26
C SER A 73 11.19 6.48 7.23
N SER A 74 11.05 5.15 7.28
CA SER A 74 10.10 4.37 6.49
C SER A 74 9.07 3.68 7.40
N PRO A 75 7.76 3.74 7.12
CA PRO A 75 7.14 4.48 6.01
C PRO A 75 7.30 5.99 6.13
N ARG A 76 7.36 6.66 4.97
CA ARG A 76 7.38 8.12 4.86
C ARG A 76 6.02 8.63 4.43
N SER A 77 5.38 9.43 5.26
CA SER A 77 4.15 10.14 4.91
C SER A 77 4.48 11.42 4.14
N ILE A 78 3.88 11.59 2.96
CA ILE A 78 3.94 12.84 2.19
C ILE A 78 2.60 13.56 2.34
N CYS A 79 2.65 14.76 2.92
CA CYS A 79 1.49 15.63 3.17
C CYS A 79 1.81 17.08 2.82
N ALA A 80 0.82 17.97 2.78
CA ALA A 80 1.07 19.39 2.56
C ALA A 80 1.19 20.21 3.86
N THR A 81 0.56 19.78 4.94
CA THR A 81 0.48 20.49 6.23
C THR A 81 0.56 19.53 7.42
N ALA A 82 0.82 20.09 8.61
CA ALA A 82 0.83 19.33 9.85
C ALA A 82 -0.53 18.69 10.20
N MET A 83 -1.65 19.22 9.70
CA MET A 83 -2.99 18.70 9.97
C MET A 83 -3.11 17.23 9.54
N ALA A 84 -2.57 16.86 8.38
CA ALA A 84 -2.59 15.48 7.93
C ALA A 84 -1.80 14.53 8.85
N SER A 85 -0.74 15.01 9.52
CA SER A 85 0.00 14.24 10.53
C SER A 85 -0.86 13.94 11.76
N ASP A 86 -1.63 14.93 12.23
CA ASP A 86 -2.54 14.75 13.36
C ASP A 86 -3.62 13.72 13.05
N TYR A 87 -4.23 13.78 11.85
CA TYR A 87 -5.24 12.81 11.43
C TYR A 87 -4.68 11.40 11.24
N LEU A 88 -3.47 11.29 10.65
CA LEU A 88 -2.77 10.03 10.53
C LEU A 88 -2.59 9.40 11.92
N ASN A 89 -2.02 10.13 12.88
CA ASN A 89 -1.78 9.61 14.23
C ASN A 89 -3.07 9.23 14.98
N ARG A 90 -4.19 9.94 14.77
CA ARG A 90 -5.50 9.55 15.32
C ARG A 90 -5.95 8.19 14.78
N LYS A 91 -5.79 7.94 13.48
CA LYS A 91 -6.16 6.66 12.86
C LYS A 91 -5.23 5.54 13.28
N LEU A 92 -3.92 5.77 13.31
CA LEU A 92 -2.94 4.79 13.78
C LEU A 92 -3.24 4.37 15.22
N SER A 93 -3.48 5.32 16.12
CA SER A 93 -3.78 5.04 17.54
C SER A 93 -5.04 4.20 17.72
N ALA A 94 -6.01 4.31 16.81
CA ALA A 94 -7.28 3.57 16.89
C ALA A 94 -7.19 2.16 16.29
N ALA A 95 -6.50 2.00 15.15
CA ALA A 95 -6.54 0.77 14.35
C ALA A 95 -5.28 -0.10 14.44
N PHE A 96 -4.13 0.47 14.85
CA PHE A 96 -2.82 -0.18 14.79
C PHE A 96 -2.06 -0.08 16.12
N LYS A 97 -1.88 -1.22 16.81
CA LYS A 97 -1.14 -1.27 18.08
C LYS A 97 0.31 -0.80 17.89
N LEU A 98 0.73 0.17 18.70
CA LEU A 98 2.09 0.74 18.71
C LEU A 98 2.53 1.43 17.40
N ALA A 99 1.58 1.76 16.52
CA ALA A 99 1.85 2.54 15.32
C ALA A 99 1.77 4.04 15.63
N TYR A 100 2.70 4.80 15.05
CA TYR A 100 2.76 6.25 15.18
C TYR A 100 3.54 6.86 14.01
N ALA A 101 3.26 8.11 13.66
CA ALA A 101 3.99 8.87 12.66
C ALA A 101 4.68 10.06 13.32
N GLY A 102 5.97 9.90 13.64
CA GLY A 102 6.81 10.98 14.18
C GLY A 102 7.26 11.97 13.10
N GLU A 103 7.86 13.08 13.52
CA GLU A 103 8.37 14.14 12.62
C GLU A 103 9.38 13.60 11.60
N ASN A 104 10.15 12.59 11.97
CA ASN A 104 11.11 11.95 11.08
C ASN A 104 10.44 11.14 9.96
N MET A 105 9.17 10.74 10.10
CA MET A 105 8.39 9.97 9.12
C MET A 105 7.49 10.86 8.26
N VAL A 106 7.21 12.10 8.67
CA VAL A 106 6.34 13.02 7.92
C VAL A 106 7.19 14.01 7.13
N ARG A 107 6.90 14.16 5.83
CA ARG A 107 7.51 15.19 4.98
C ARG A 107 6.42 16.07 4.40
N LEU A 108 6.51 17.35 4.75
CA LEU A 108 5.60 18.37 4.25
C LEU A 108 6.16 18.93 2.93
N THR A 109 5.31 19.03 1.92
CA THR A 109 5.68 19.50 0.57
C THR A 109 4.57 20.28 -0.12
N ASN A 110 4.95 21.14 -1.06
CA ASN A 110 4.04 21.74 -2.01
C ASN A 110 3.77 20.74 -3.14
N MET A 111 2.56 20.18 -3.21
CA MET A 111 2.20 19.23 -4.29
C MET A 111 2.10 19.88 -5.68
N GLN A 112 2.19 21.21 -5.76
CA GLN A 112 2.25 21.91 -7.03
C GLN A 112 3.68 22.04 -7.58
N ASP A 113 4.70 21.64 -6.82
CA ASP A 113 6.11 21.78 -7.16
C ASP A 113 6.79 20.40 -7.24
N VAL A 114 7.22 20.03 -8.45
CA VAL A 114 7.82 18.72 -8.75
C VAL A 114 9.15 18.54 -8.01
N ASP A 115 9.96 19.58 -7.94
CA ASP A 115 11.29 19.51 -7.34
C ASP A 115 11.18 19.37 -5.81
N ALA A 116 10.22 20.08 -5.21
CA ALA A 116 9.90 19.93 -3.80
C ALA A 116 9.42 18.50 -3.47
N ILE A 117 8.52 17.92 -4.28
CA ILE A 117 8.07 16.53 -4.09
C ILE A 117 9.25 15.57 -4.24
N ALA A 118 10.06 15.71 -5.29
CA ALA A 118 11.21 14.83 -5.55
C ALA A 118 12.24 14.87 -4.41
N ALA A 119 12.52 16.06 -3.87
CA ALA A 119 13.39 16.21 -2.70
C ALA A 119 12.83 15.47 -1.47
N ARG A 120 11.50 15.49 -1.24
CA ARG A 120 10.85 14.73 -0.16
C ARG A 120 10.76 13.23 -0.42
N LEU A 121 10.92 12.78 -1.66
CA LEU A 121 10.99 11.38 -2.03
C LEU A 121 12.41 10.80 -2.03
N SER A 122 13.44 11.64 -1.85
CA SER A 122 14.83 11.19 -1.83
C SER A 122 15.05 10.00 -0.87
N GLY A 123 15.61 8.92 -1.42
CA GLY A 123 15.88 7.65 -0.74
C GLY A 123 14.71 6.67 -0.70
N MET A 124 13.53 7.00 -1.23
CA MET A 124 12.39 6.07 -1.26
C MET A 124 12.48 5.15 -2.48
N ASN A 125 12.25 3.85 -2.30
CA ASN A 125 12.25 2.88 -3.39
C ASN A 125 10.88 2.73 -4.05
N ALA A 126 9.80 2.91 -3.29
CA ALA A 126 8.44 2.83 -3.82
C ALA A 126 7.53 3.90 -3.22
N ALA A 127 6.44 4.21 -3.93
CA ALA A 127 5.41 5.14 -3.46
C ALA A 127 4.02 4.54 -3.61
N VAL A 128 3.13 4.83 -2.66
CA VAL A 128 1.69 4.56 -2.78
C VAL A 128 0.96 5.89 -2.99
N ILE A 129 0.21 5.97 -4.09
CA ILE A 129 -0.55 7.17 -4.50
C ILE A 129 -1.98 6.80 -4.88
N GLY A 130 -2.84 7.81 -4.97
CA GLY A 130 -4.20 7.67 -5.51
C GLY A 130 -4.38 8.46 -6.79
N THR A 131 -5.39 8.11 -7.57
CA THR A 131 -5.83 8.89 -8.75
C THR A 131 -6.41 10.24 -8.32
N VAL A 132 -7.46 10.22 -7.50
CA VAL A 132 -8.16 11.41 -6.98
C VAL A 132 -8.05 11.49 -5.47
N TYR A 133 -7.76 12.68 -4.95
CA TYR A 133 -7.63 12.97 -3.52
C TYR A 133 -8.81 13.80 -3.02
N GLN A 134 -9.15 13.71 -1.74
CA GLN A 134 -9.95 14.77 -1.13
C GLN A 134 -9.04 15.96 -0.84
N LEU A 135 -9.36 17.13 -1.39
CA LEU A 135 -8.53 18.34 -1.27
C LEU A 135 -9.18 19.40 -0.37
N GLU A 136 -8.37 19.97 0.52
CA GLU A 136 -8.77 21.04 1.44
C GLU A 136 -7.72 22.14 1.41
N THR A 137 -8.15 23.38 1.30
CA THR A 137 -7.26 24.55 1.27
C THR A 137 -6.94 24.96 2.70
N LEU A 138 -5.69 24.71 3.11
CA LEU A 138 -5.22 24.98 4.47
C LEU A 138 -4.08 25.99 4.47
N PRO A 139 -3.93 26.79 5.54
CA PRO A 139 -2.77 27.64 5.71
C PRO A 139 -1.50 26.79 5.83
N VAL A 140 -0.43 27.24 5.19
CA VAL A 140 0.88 26.60 5.31
C VAL A 140 1.38 26.77 6.74
N THR A 141 1.80 25.67 7.35
CA THR A 141 2.40 25.70 8.68
C THR A 141 3.78 26.34 8.59
N GLY A 142 4.14 27.20 9.55
CA GLY A 142 5.45 27.87 9.54
C GLY A 142 6.62 26.89 9.46
N ASN A 143 7.69 27.26 8.73
CA ASN A 143 8.93 26.48 8.55
C ASN A 143 8.81 25.16 7.76
N THR A 144 7.87 25.05 6.82
CA THR A 144 7.63 23.81 6.04
C THR A 144 8.45 23.70 4.74
N TYR A 145 8.15 24.54 3.74
CA TYR A 145 8.82 24.53 2.43
C TYR A 145 8.82 25.93 1.79
N GLU A 146 9.25 26.94 2.56
CA GLU A 146 9.57 28.29 2.06
C GLU A 146 8.36 29.11 1.57
N LYS A 147 7.19 28.88 2.16
CA LYS A 147 6.01 29.75 2.02
C LYS A 147 5.76 30.54 3.31
N GLY A 148 5.27 31.76 3.17
CA GLY A 148 4.98 32.65 4.29
C GLY A 148 3.79 32.15 5.13
N PRO A 149 3.63 32.61 6.38
CA PRO A 149 2.57 32.17 7.29
C PRO A 149 1.13 32.48 6.82
N ASN A 150 0.97 33.28 5.75
CA ASN A 150 -0.32 33.62 5.14
C ASN A 150 -0.62 32.82 3.87
N ASP A 151 0.34 32.05 3.37
CA ASP A 151 0.15 31.28 2.15
C ASP A 151 -0.75 30.09 2.43
N LYS A 152 -1.54 29.72 1.43
CA LYS A 152 -2.39 28.55 1.47
C LYS A 152 -1.87 27.49 0.51
N THR A 153 -2.15 26.24 0.84
CA THR A 153 -1.84 25.08 0.01
C THR A 153 -3.04 24.14 -0.02
N TYR A 154 -3.08 23.27 -1.02
CA TYR A 154 -3.96 22.11 -0.99
C TYR A 154 -3.34 21.04 -0.12
N GLU A 155 -3.98 20.77 1.01
CA GLU A 155 -3.83 19.49 1.69
C GLU A 155 -4.62 18.43 0.95
N PHE A 156 -4.10 17.21 0.95
CA PHE A 156 -4.61 16.11 0.15
C PHE A 156 -4.72 14.84 0.99
N TYR A 157 -5.87 14.19 0.92
CA TYR A 157 -6.19 12.99 1.68
C TYR A 157 -6.51 11.85 0.72
N LEU A 158 -5.82 10.71 0.87
CA LEU A 158 -6.07 9.55 0.02
C LEU A 158 -7.47 8.98 0.31
N ASP A 159 -8.34 9.02 -0.71
CA ASP A 159 -9.78 8.72 -0.72
C ASP A 159 -10.66 9.67 0.14
N LYS A 160 -10.69 9.56 1.47
CA LYS A 160 -11.58 10.39 2.32
C LYS A 160 -10.96 10.73 3.67
N ARG A 161 -11.24 11.90 4.20
CA ARG A 161 -11.04 12.28 5.61
C ARG A 161 -12.40 12.52 6.28
N THR A 162 -12.59 11.96 7.46
CA THR A 162 -13.78 12.22 8.27
C THR A 162 -13.90 13.71 8.57
N MET A 163 -15.04 14.32 8.21
CA MET A 163 -15.33 15.76 8.42
C MET A 163 -14.33 16.72 7.74
N ALA A 164 -13.66 16.31 6.65
CA ALA A 164 -12.99 17.28 5.79
C ALA A 164 -13.98 18.12 4.99
N ARG A 165 -13.69 19.42 4.92
CA ARG A 165 -14.26 20.28 3.89
C ARG A 165 -13.55 19.96 2.58
N THR A 166 -14.32 19.70 1.54
CA THR A 166 -13.81 19.49 0.19
C THR A 166 -13.85 20.85 -0.52
N ASP A 167 -12.68 21.43 -0.78
CA ASP A 167 -12.57 22.73 -1.46
C ASP A 167 -12.40 22.59 -2.97
N VAL A 168 -11.81 21.49 -3.43
CA VAL A 168 -11.77 21.12 -4.85
C VAL A 168 -12.63 19.87 -5.03
N LEU A 169 -13.63 20.00 -5.88
CA LEU A 169 -14.56 18.95 -6.20
C LEU A 169 -13.86 17.84 -7.00
N PRO A 170 -14.19 16.55 -6.79
CA PRO A 170 -13.71 15.43 -7.61
C PRO A 170 -13.85 15.65 -9.12
N GLU A 171 -14.89 16.39 -9.52
CA GLU A 171 -15.21 16.73 -10.90
C GLU A 171 -14.23 17.74 -11.52
N ASP A 172 -13.42 18.43 -10.71
CA ASP A 172 -12.27 19.24 -11.16
C ASP A 172 -11.10 18.30 -11.51
N GLU A 173 -11.30 17.54 -12.58
CA GLU A 173 -10.37 16.51 -13.05
C GLU A 173 -9.00 17.13 -13.39
N ASP A 174 -8.97 18.34 -13.95
CA ASP A 174 -7.74 19.07 -14.32
C ASP A 174 -6.81 19.26 -13.12
N THR A 175 -7.35 19.65 -11.97
CA THR A 175 -6.55 19.83 -10.75
C THR A 175 -5.98 18.49 -10.27
N HIS A 176 -6.78 17.43 -10.29
CA HIS A 176 -6.34 16.09 -9.89
C HIS A 176 -5.29 15.51 -10.83
N LEU A 177 -5.49 15.64 -12.15
CA LEU A 177 -4.54 15.21 -13.16
C LEU A 177 -3.23 15.99 -13.05
N ALA A 178 -3.27 17.30 -12.81
CA ALA A 178 -2.07 18.10 -12.62
C ALA A 178 -1.27 17.64 -11.39
N LEU A 179 -1.94 17.36 -10.25
CA LEU A 179 -1.29 16.82 -9.05
C LEU A 179 -0.70 15.43 -9.30
N PHE A 180 -1.44 14.57 -9.98
CA PHE A 180 -1.02 13.20 -10.30
C PHE A 180 0.20 13.20 -11.24
N GLN A 181 0.17 13.99 -12.33
CA GLN A 181 1.30 14.16 -13.25
C GLN A 181 2.55 14.66 -12.55
N LYS A 182 2.43 15.68 -11.69
CA LYS A 182 3.56 16.20 -10.91
C LYS A 182 4.13 15.15 -9.98
N THR A 183 3.27 14.36 -9.33
CA THR A 183 3.67 13.27 -8.44
C THR A 183 4.44 12.18 -9.19
N ILE A 184 3.93 11.70 -10.33
CA ILE A 184 4.61 10.69 -11.15
C ILE A 184 5.95 11.20 -11.68
N THR A 185 5.99 12.46 -12.13
CA THR A 185 7.23 13.10 -12.59
C THR A 185 8.27 13.18 -11.47
N ALA A 186 7.84 13.54 -10.26
CA ALA A 186 8.70 13.59 -9.08
C ALA A 186 9.18 12.21 -8.63
N CYS A 187 8.34 11.18 -8.69
CA CYS A 187 8.73 9.79 -8.43
C CYS A 187 9.87 9.37 -9.36
N LYS A 188 9.74 9.64 -10.67
CA LYS A 188 10.81 9.36 -11.64
C LYS A 188 12.10 10.11 -11.31
N ALA A 189 12.00 11.42 -11.07
CA ALA A 189 13.16 12.28 -10.78
C ALA A 189 13.89 11.90 -9.49
N SER A 190 13.18 11.37 -8.49
CA SER A 190 13.75 10.94 -7.20
C SER A 190 14.30 9.52 -7.20
N GLY A 191 14.16 8.77 -8.30
CA GLY A 191 14.64 7.40 -8.43
C GLY A 191 13.72 6.35 -7.80
N VAL A 192 12.44 6.66 -7.61
CA VAL A 192 11.43 5.67 -7.19
C VAL A 192 11.36 4.56 -8.24
N GLU A 193 11.53 3.32 -7.80
CA GLU A 193 11.57 2.12 -8.64
C GLU A 193 10.17 1.61 -8.99
N HIS A 194 9.18 1.87 -8.12
CA HIS A 194 7.81 1.37 -8.29
C HIS A 194 6.75 2.29 -7.68
N VAL A 195 5.59 2.38 -8.34
CA VAL A 195 4.44 3.12 -7.82
C VAL A 195 3.23 2.21 -7.71
N VAL A 196 2.65 2.10 -6.52
CA VAL A 196 1.32 1.50 -6.35
C VAL A 196 0.29 2.60 -6.45
N VAL A 197 -0.59 2.51 -7.44
CA VAL A 197 -1.66 3.47 -7.71
C VAL A 197 -2.97 2.83 -7.28
N VAL A 198 -3.70 3.49 -6.39
CA VAL A 198 -5.05 3.07 -6.01
C VAL A 198 -6.06 3.97 -6.70
N GLU A 199 -6.90 3.39 -7.57
CA GLU A 199 -8.07 4.10 -8.09
C GLU A 199 -9.00 4.41 -6.94
N THR A 200 -9.32 5.68 -6.73
CA THR A 200 -10.24 6.07 -5.65
C THR A 200 -11.68 6.14 -6.17
N PRO A 201 -12.70 6.01 -5.30
CA PRO A 201 -14.11 6.02 -5.72
C PRO A 201 -14.58 7.32 -6.36
N GLN A 202 -13.73 8.35 -6.31
CA GLN A 202 -13.98 9.66 -6.89
C GLN A 202 -13.45 9.77 -8.33
N THR A 203 -12.80 8.73 -8.85
CA THR A 203 -12.29 8.68 -10.22
C THR A 203 -13.46 8.45 -11.17
N VAL A 204 -13.79 9.46 -11.97
CA VAL A 204 -14.84 9.34 -12.99
C VAL A 204 -14.28 8.75 -14.27
N ASN A 205 -13.15 9.29 -14.76
CA ASN A 205 -12.47 8.84 -15.96
C ASN A 205 -11.04 8.41 -15.63
N PRO A 206 -10.72 7.11 -15.64
CA PRO A 206 -9.38 6.63 -15.29
C PRO A 206 -8.38 6.73 -16.46
N LYS A 207 -8.84 6.90 -17.71
CA LYS A 207 -7.98 6.88 -18.91
C LYS A 207 -6.88 7.97 -18.89
N PRO A 208 -7.15 9.23 -18.52
CA PRO A 208 -6.10 10.25 -18.45
C PRO A 208 -5.03 9.94 -17.38
N PHE A 209 -5.39 9.30 -16.26
CA PHE A 209 -4.42 8.84 -15.27
C PHE A 209 -3.53 7.71 -15.84
N ALA A 210 -4.11 6.81 -16.62
CA ALA A 210 -3.38 5.76 -17.33
C ALA A 210 -2.33 6.33 -18.30
N GLU A 211 -2.72 7.33 -19.08
CA GLU A 211 -1.80 8.04 -20.00
C GLU A 211 -0.62 8.66 -19.26
N ILE A 212 -0.87 9.27 -18.09
CA ILE A 212 0.17 9.88 -17.26
C ILE A 212 1.17 8.82 -16.77
N LEU A 213 0.69 7.63 -16.39
CA LEU A 213 1.55 6.54 -15.94
C LEU A 213 2.49 6.05 -17.05
N ASP A 214 1.97 5.86 -18.25
CA ASP A 214 2.78 5.44 -19.39
C ASP A 214 3.82 6.49 -19.78
N LYS A 215 3.41 7.76 -19.86
CA LYS A 215 4.31 8.89 -20.15
C LYS A 215 5.36 9.07 -19.03
N GLY A 216 4.99 8.78 -17.79
CA GLY A 216 5.87 8.80 -16.63
C GLY A 216 6.99 7.76 -16.72
N GLY A 217 6.68 6.56 -17.21
CA GLY A 217 7.67 5.49 -17.41
C GLY A 217 8.24 4.94 -16.09
N VAL A 218 7.52 5.08 -14.98
CA VAL A 218 7.83 4.40 -13.72
C VAL A 218 6.98 3.14 -13.66
N PRO A 219 7.56 1.95 -13.43
CA PRO A 219 6.77 0.73 -13.27
C PRO A 219 5.71 0.88 -12.18
N PHE A 220 4.52 0.32 -12.42
CA PHE A 220 3.40 0.52 -11.50
C PHE A 220 2.57 -0.74 -11.23
N THR A 221 1.88 -0.74 -10.09
CA THR A 221 0.76 -1.63 -9.82
C THR A 221 -0.49 -0.77 -9.69
N TYR A 222 -1.40 -0.88 -10.64
CA TYR A 222 -2.67 -0.15 -10.62
C TYR A 222 -3.74 -1.02 -9.96
N ILE A 223 -4.38 -0.54 -8.90
CA ILE A 223 -5.41 -1.26 -8.15
C ILE A 223 -6.75 -0.59 -8.41
N HIS A 224 -7.64 -1.32 -9.07
CA HIS A 224 -9.03 -0.96 -9.28
C HIS A 224 -9.92 -1.87 -8.43
N ALA A 225 -10.97 -1.32 -7.82
CA ALA A 225 -11.96 -2.09 -7.10
C ALA A 225 -13.33 -1.89 -7.74
N SER A 226 -14.03 -2.99 -8.04
CA SER A 226 -15.31 -2.95 -8.74
C SER A 226 -16.49 -2.58 -7.84
N GLY A 227 -16.36 -2.81 -6.52
CA GLY A 227 -17.39 -2.52 -5.53
C GLY A 227 -17.29 -1.16 -4.86
N LYS A 228 -18.33 -0.79 -4.11
CA LYS A 228 -18.37 0.45 -3.32
C LYS A 228 -17.38 0.38 -2.16
N TYR A 229 -16.66 1.47 -1.91
CA TYR A 229 -15.70 1.52 -0.81
C TYR A 229 -16.41 1.79 0.51
N GLU A 230 -16.25 0.89 1.48
CA GLU A 230 -16.67 1.08 2.86
C GLU A 230 -15.50 1.08 3.83
N SER A 231 -15.72 1.57 5.05
CA SER A 231 -14.71 1.53 6.12
C SER A 231 -15.33 0.86 7.33
N CYS A 232 -14.61 -0.05 7.95
CA CYS A 232 -15.09 -0.63 9.20
C CYS A 232 -14.81 0.33 10.37
N LYS A 233 -15.88 0.84 11.01
CA LYS A 233 -15.76 1.86 12.07
C LYS A 233 -14.89 1.41 13.25
N SER A 234 -14.92 0.12 13.58
CA SER A 234 -14.15 -0.49 14.67
C SER A 234 -12.97 -1.30 14.16
N TYR A 235 -12.47 -0.99 12.95
CA TYR A 235 -11.37 -1.75 12.37
C TYR A 235 -10.15 -1.73 13.27
N THR A 236 -9.54 -2.90 13.40
CA THR A 236 -8.16 -3.04 13.88
C THR A 236 -7.44 -4.01 12.97
N PHE A 237 -6.11 -3.89 12.84
CA PHE A 237 -5.32 -4.80 12.01
C PHE A 237 -5.49 -6.29 12.38
N GLU A 238 -5.99 -6.59 13.59
CA GLU A 238 -6.27 -7.94 14.08
C GLU A 238 -7.53 -8.55 13.45
N MET A 239 -8.44 -7.71 12.95
CA MET A 239 -9.59 -8.17 12.15
C MET A 239 -9.13 -8.74 10.80
N GLY A 240 -8.00 -8.24 10.29
CA GLY A 240 -7.40 -8.73 9.06
C GLY A 240 -8.13 -8.29 7.81
N VAL A 241 -8.00 -9.10 6.76
CA VAL A 241 -8.70 -8.93 5.48
C VAL A 241 -9.86 -9.90 5.31
N GLN A 242 -10.76 -9.58 4.37
CA GLN A 242 -11.82 -10.50 3.95
C GLN A 242 -11.24 -11.78 3.30
N ASP A 243 -11.86 -12.93 3.56
CA ASP A 243 -11.40 -14.22 3.03
C ASP A 243 -11.77 -14.41 1.55
N ASP A 244 -12.84 -13.76 1.12
CA ASP A 244 -13.51 -13.96 -0.16
C ASP A 244 -13.26 -12.86 -1.18
N LEU A 245 -12.20 -12.06 -0.96
CA LEU A 245 -11.68 -11.12 -1.96
C LEU A 245 -11.33 -11.86 -3.23
N LYS A 246 -11.89 -11.50 -4.37
CA LYS A 246 -11.43 -11.96 -5.68
C LYS A 246 -10.45 -10.94 -6.22
N ILE A 247 -9.29 -11.40 -6.67
CA ILE A 247 -8.26 -10.56 -7.26
C ILE A 247 -7.95 -11.15 -8.63
N GLU A 248 -8.25 -10.37 -9.65
CA GLU A 248 -7.90 -10.65 -11.03
C GLU A 248 -6.75 -9.73 -11.43
N SER A 249 -5.88 -10.18 -12.33
CA SER A 249 -4.78 -9.33 -12.77
C SER A 249 -4.35 -9.63 -14.19
N PHE A 250 -3.77 -8.62 -14.83
CA PHE A 250 -2.97 -8.78 -16.03
C PHE A 250 -1.67 -7.98 -15.90
N THR A 251 -0.61 -8.54 -16.48
CA THR A 251 0.72 -7.92 -16.50
C THR A 251 1.00 -7.38 -17.90
N LEU A 252 1.48 -6.14 -17.97
CA LEU A 252 1.87 -5.52 -19.23
C LEU A 252 3.17 -6.12 -19.75
N SER A 253 3.27 -6.30 -21.07
CA SER A 253 4.49 -6.82 -21.70
C SER A 253 5.67 -5.87 -21.50
N GLU A 254 6.89 -6.40 -21.48
CA GLU A 254 8.08 -5.56 -21.44
C GLU A 254 8.11 -4.69 -22.71
N ASN A 255 8.22 -3.38 -22.53
CA ASN A 255 8.16 -2.38 -23.61
C ASN A 255 6.82 -2.29 -24.35
N TYR A 256 5.68 -2.59 -23.68
CA TYR A 256 4.35 -2.41 -24.28
C TYR A 256 4.15 -1.02 -24.91
N ILE A 257 4.75 0.02 -24.34
CA ILE A 257 4.71 1.40 -24.85
C ILE A 257 5.37 1.55 -26.24
N SER A 258 6.34 0.70 -26.58
CA SER A 258 7.05 0.73 -27.87
C SER A 258 6.45 -0.20 -28.92
N ALA A 259 5.34 -0.88 -28.62
CA ALA A 259 4.62 -1.65 -29.62
C ALA A 259 4.02 -0.69 -30.67
N GLY A 260 4.20 -0.99 -31.96
CA GLY A 260 4.00 -0.02 -33.06
C GLY A 260 2.61 0.58 -33.22
N GLU A 261 1.59 0.05 -32.53
CA GLU A 261 0.20 0.53 -32.56
C GLU A 261 -0.32 0.97 -31.19
N TYR A 262 0.54 1.02 -30.15
CA TYR A 262 0.12 1.31 -28.79
C TYR A 262 0.00 2.83 -28.53
N ASN A 263 -1.16 3.28 -28.08
CA ASN A 263 -1.34 4.62 -27.53
C ASN A 263 -1.26 4.58 -26.00
N PRO A 264 -0.68 5.64 -25.37
CA PRO A 264 -0.71 5.75 -23.91
C PRO A 264 -2.12 5.58 -23.35
N GLY A 265 -2.24 4.76 -22.32
CA GLY A 265 -3.48 4.47 -21.62
C GLY A 265 -4.33 3.35 -22.22
N ASP A 266 -3.95 2.74 -23.34
CA ASP A 266 -4.77 1.71 -24.01
C ASP A 266 -5.01 0.47 -23.12
N TRP A 267 -4.13 0.19 -22.16
CA TRP A 267 -4.34 -0.90 -21.21
C TRP A 267 -5.54 -0.67 -20.28
N MET A 268 -5.99 0.58 -20.13
CA MET A 268 -7.16 0.91 -19.33
C MET A 268 -8.45 0.38 -19.99
N GLU A 269 -8.47 0.24 -21.31
CA GLU A 269 -9.61 -0.33 -22.03
C GLU A 269 -9.71 -1.83 -21.75
N SER A 270 -8.57 -2.53 -21.70
CA SER A 270 -8.54 -3.94 -21.29
C SER A 270 -9.01 -4.16 -19.86
N LEU A 271 -8.71 -3.20 -18.95
CA LEU A 271 -9.26 -3.22 -17.60
C LEU A 271 -10.75 -2.91 -17.59
N ALA A 272 -11.22 -1.99 -18.44
CA ALA A 272 -12.64 -1.68 -18.56
C ALA A 272 -13.45 -2.87 -19.11
N ASP A 273 -12.87 -3.65 -20.02
CA ASP A 273 -13.46 -4.88 -20.55
C ASP A 273 -13.46 -6.02 -19.52
N SER A 274 -12.46 -6.05 -18.62
CA SER A 274 -12.40 -7.03 -17.53
C SER A 274 -13.34 -6.70 -16.38
N ARG A 275 -13.82 -5.45 -16.27
CA ARG A 275 -14.70 -5.00 -15.17
C ARG A 275 -15.87 -5.95 -15.05
N SER A 276 -15.80 -6.78 -14.02
CA SER A 276 -16.92 -7.59 -13.59
C SER A 276 -18.10 -6.66 -13.32
N VAL A 277 -19.28 -6.97 -13.86
CA VAL A 277 -20.51 -6.23 -13.53
C VAL A 277 -20.76 -6.45 -12.04
N SER A 278 -20.30 -5.50 -11.23
CA SER A 278 -20.49 -5.52 -9.79
C SER A 278 -21.97 -5.45 -9.49
N SER A 279 -22.44 -6.30 -8.59
CA SER A 279 -23.78 -6.12 -8.04
C SER A 279 -23.81 -4.81 -7.21
N GLU A 280 -24.95 -4.12 -7.12
CA GLU A 280 -25.06 -2.90 -6.29
C GLU A 280 -24.68 -3.14 -4.81
N ASP A 281 -24.68 -4.42 -4.38
CA ASP A 281 -24.34 -4.84 -3.02
C ASP A 281 -22.84 -5.15 -2.83
N ASP A 282 -22.04 -5.17 -3.90
CA ASP A 282 -20.61 -5.50 -3.81
C ASP A 282 -19.88 -4.37 -3.09
N THR A 283 -19.34 -4.70 -1.91
CA THR A 283 -18.67 -3.75 -1.02
C THR A 283 -17.24 -4.20 -0.78
N VAL A 284 -16.29 -3.30 -1.02
CA VAL A 284 -14.87 -3.55 -0.73
C VAL A 284 -14.44 -2.62 0.41
N PHE A 285 -13.85 -3.17 1.47
CA PHE A 285 -13.37 -2.34 2.56
C PHE A 285 -12.06 -1.66 2.20
N ARG A 286 -11.92 -0.39 2.59
CA ARG A 286 -10.68 0.38 2.39
C ARG A 286 -9.48 -0.31 3.02
N GLU A 287 -9.69 -1.01 4.12
CA GLU A 287 -8.63 -1.75 4.80
C GLU A 287 -8.14 -2.96 4.00
N ASP A 288 -9.01 -3.62 3.23
CA ASP A 288 -8.60 -4.69 2.30
C ASP A 288 -7.77 -4.12 1.15
N ILE A 289 -8.18 -2.98 0.59
CA ILE A 289 -7.44 -2.28 -0.48
C ILE A 289 -6.08 -1.81 0.04
N ALA A 290 -6.04 -1.26 1.26
CA ALA A 290 -4.79 -0.87 1.90
C ALA A 290 -3.86 -2.06 2.12
N ALA A 291 -4.39 -3.19 2.61
CA ALA A 291 -3.62 -4.42 2.77
C ALA A 291 -3.15 -4.97 1.41
N LEU A 292 -3.98 -4.92 0.37
CA LEU A 292 -3.61 -5.32 -0.99
C LEU A 292 -2.48 -4.46 -1.56
N ALA A 293 -2.52 -3.14 -1.34
CA ALA A 293 -1.43 -2.24 -1.75
C ALA A 293 -0.10 -2.63 -1.07
N VAL A 294 -0.12 -2.94 0.23
CA VAL A 294 1.08 -3.38 0.96
C VAL A 294 1.53 -4.78 0.56
N GLN A 295 0.61 -5.72 0.38
CA GLN A 295 0.95 -7.06 -0.10
C GLN A 295 1.51 -7.03 -1.52
N SER A 296 1.05 -6.10 -2.37
CA SER A 296 1.59 -5.90 -3.72
C SER A 296 3.06 -5.49 -3.68
N LEU A 297 3.44 -4.60 -2.76
CA LEU A 297 4.84 -4.24 -2.53
C LEU A 297 5.69 -5.46 -2.12
N LEU A 298 5.14 -6.34 -1.28
CA LEU A 298 5.85 -7.54 -0.78
C LEU A 298 5.95 -8.67 -1.80
N SER A 299 4.90 -8.91 -2.59
CA SER A 299 4.77 -10.11 -3.42
C SER A 299 5.20 -9.91 -4.86
N LEU A 300 5.10 -8.68 -5.40
CA LEU A 300 5.15 -8.48 -6.85
C LEU A 300 6.53 -7.97 -7.32
N ASN A 301 6.90 -8.35 -8.54
CA ASN A 301 8.09 -7.84 -9.22
C ASN A 301 7.92 -6.38 -9.66
N TRP A 302 8.68 -5.48 -9.04
CA TRP A 302 8.60 -4.04 -9.27
C TRP A 302 9.05 -3.59 -10.66
N LYS A 303 9.71 -4.45 -11.45
CA LYS A 303 10.13 -4.12 -12.81
C LYS A 303 9.01 -4.22 -13.86
N LYS A 304 7.85 -4.78 -13.50
CA LYS A 304 6.74 -4.98 -14.42
C LYS A 304 5.52 -4.18 -14.00
N SER A 305 4.95 -3.46 -14.97
CA SER A 305 3.68 -2.78 -14.80
C SER A 305 2.52 -3.78 -14.88
N ARG A 306 1.50 -3.59 -14.05
CA ARG A 306 0.38 -4.50 -13.92
C ARG A 306 -0.87 -3.80 -13.40
N CYS A 307 -2.00 -4.43 -13.64
CA CYS A 307 -3.31 -3.97 -13.17
C CYS A 307 -3.96 -5.09 -12.35
N LEU A 308 -4.49 -4.73 -11.19
CA LEU A 308 -5.23 -5.60 -10.30
C LEU A 308 -6.69 -5.11 -10.25
N GLU A 309 -7.63 -6.00 -10.50
CA GLU A 309 -9.04 -5.79 -10.22
C GLU A 309 -9.40 -6.55 -8.94
N VAL A 310 -9.95 -5.85 -7.95
CA VAL A 310 -10.42 -6.45 -6.70
C VAL A 310 -11.93 -6.34 -6.57
N SER A 311 -12.57 -7.45 -6.29
CA SER A 311 -13.99 -7.52 -5.97
C SER A 311 -14.19 -8.31 -4.67
N SER A 312 -15.31 -8.09 -4.00
CA SER A 312 -15.66 -8.80 -2.78
C SER A 312 -17.14 -9.14 -2.81
N ILE A 313 -17.47 -10.35 -2.37
CA ILE A 313 -18.85 -10.84 -2.25
C ILE A 313 -19.26 -10.92 -0.76
N GLY A 314 -18.34 -10.55 0.13
CA GLY A 314 -18.43 -10.86 1.55
C GLY A 314 -18.62 -9.64 2.40
N LYS A 315 -18.98 -9.89 3.65
CA LYS A 315 -18.91 -8.90 4.72
C LYS A 315 -17.55 -8.99 5.38
N LEU A 316 -17.03 -7.88 5.90
CA LEU A 316 -15.98 -8.02 6.91
C LEU A 316 -16.58 -8.87 8.03
N SER A 317 -15.77 -9.62 8.78
CA SER A 317 -16.29 -10.23 9.99
C SER A 317 -16.56 -9.11 11.00
N ASP A 318 -17.71 -8.45 10.84
CA ASP A 318 -18.18 -7.43 11.75
C ASP A 318 -18.37 -8.18 13.06
N GLY A 319 -17.53 -7.90 14.05
CA GLY A 319 -17.71 -8.43 15.41
C GLY A 319 -19.00 -7.94 16.09
N SER A 320 -20.01 -7.50 15.32
CA SER A 320 -21.33 -7.01 15.70
C SER A 320 -22.45 -8.03 15.49
N GLY A 321 -22.13 -9.26 15.06
CA GLY A 321 -23.07 -10.37 15.23
C GLY A 321 -23.08 -10.80 16.70
N ASP A 322 -24.24 -10.72 17.36
CA ASP A 322 -24.48 -11.10 18.77
C ASP A 322 -24.02 -12.52 19.15
N ASP A 323 -23.62 -13.36 18.18
CA ASP A 323 -23.19 -14.74 18.39
C ASP A 323 -21.71 -15.05 18.11
N VAL A 324 -20.90 -14.09 17.64
CA VAL A 324 -19.45 -14.31 17.54
C VAL A 324 -18.80 -13.84 18.82
N LYS A 325 -18.85 -14.69 19.86
CA LYS A 325 -17.89 -14.62 20.97
C LYS A 325 -16.52 -14.48 20.34
N ARG A 326 -15.93 -13.27 20.42
CA ARG A 326 -14.53 -13.02 20.05
C ARG A 326 -13.76 -14.22 20.59
N PRO A 327 -13.07 -15.02 19.77
CA PRO A 327 -12.15 -15.95 20.34
C PRO A 327 -11.06 -15.07 20.96
N TRP A 328 -11.21 -14.74 22.23
CA TRP A 328 -10.15 -14.29 23.14
C TRP A 328 -9.07 -15.38 23.30
N ARG A 329 -8.98 -16.31 22.34
CA ARG A 329 -7.77 -17.07 22.13
C ARG A 329 -6.76 -16.05 21.64
N ASN A 330 -5.68 -15.89 22.41
CA ASN A 330 -4.51 -15.12 22.06
C ASN A 330 -3.99 -15.53 20.67
N VAL A 331 -4.59 -15.00 19.61
CA VAL A 331 -4.02 -15.08 18.27
C VAL A 331 -2.74 -14.27 18.39
N LYS A 332 -1.61 -14.96 18.28
CA LYS A 332 -0.30 -14.35 18.31
C LYS A 332 -0.14 -13.54 17.02
N THR A 333 -0.52 -12.26 17.08
CA THR A 333 -0.45 -11.29 15.99
C THR A 333 0.93 -10.62 15.90
N ASP A 334 1.92 -11.12 16.63
CA ASP A 334 3.32 -10.69 16.61
C ASP A 334 4.03 -11.08 15.30
N ARG A 335 3.53 -12.11 14.62
CA ARG A 335 4.13 -12.64 13.38
C ARG A 335 3.53 -12.10 12.09
N ASP A 336 2.32 -11.52 12.16
CA ASP A 336 1.58 -11.06 10.99
C ASP A 336 1.46 -9.53 10.99
N TRP A 337 1.74 -8.90 9.86
CA TRP A 337 1.58 -7.45 9.71
C TRP A 337 0.11 -7.06 9.54
N CYS A 338 -0.66 -7.95 8.92
CA CYS A 338 -2.11 -7.94 8.82
C CYS A 338 -2.61 -9.39 8.96
N VAL A 339 -3.63 -9.62 9.79
CA VAL A 339 -4.25 -10.94 9.93
C VAL A 339 -4.81 -11.37 8.58
N LYS A 340 -4.59 -12.63 8.18
CA LYS A 340 -4.96 -13.17 6.85
C LYS A 340 -4.24 -12.54 5.66
N SER A 341 -3.13 -11.82 5.85
CA SER A 341 -2.28 -11.34 4.74
C SER A 341 -1.81 -12.46 3.80
N ASN A 342 -1.69 -13.69 4.29
CA ASN A 342 -1.39 -14.87 3.47
C ASN A 342 -2.47 -15.16 2.40
N VAL A 343 -3.73 -14.79 2.63
CA VAL A 343 -4.81 -14.92 1.64
C VAL A 343 -4.50 -14.03 0.43
N LEU A 344 -4.10 -12.78 0.68
CA LEU A 344 -3.66 -11.87 -0.38
C LEU A 344 -2.40 -12.39 -1.06
N ALA A 345 -1.41 -12.87 -0.30
CA ALA A 345 -0.17 -13.40 -0.86
C ALA A 345 -0.43 -14.58 -1.81
N GLN A 346 -1.30 -15.51 -1.44
CA GLN A 346 -1.68 -16.66 -2.27
C GLN A 346 -2.41 -16.23 -3.54
N LYS A 347 -3.34 -15.27 -3.43
CA LYS A 347 -4.06 -14.74 -4.60
C LYS A 347 -3.12 -14.01 -5.55
N LEU A 348 -2.19 -13.19 -5.02
CA LEU A 348 -1.20 -12.50 -5.83
C LEU A 348 -0.21 -13.45 -6.51
N LEU A 349 0.14 -14.57 -5.88
CA LEU A 349 0.98 -15.59 -6.51
C LEU A 349 0.26 -16.40 -7.58
N ALA A 350 -1.08 -16.48 -7.52
CA ALA A 350 -1.88 -17.14 -8.55
C ALA A 350 -2.01 -16.30 -9.83
N VAL A 351 -1.73 -15.00 -9.74
CA VAL A 351 -1.86 -14.04 -10.84
C VAL A 351 -0.50 -13.50 -11.33
N GLU A 352 0.60 -13.90 -10.69
CA GLU A 352 1.99 -13.73 -11.19
C GLU A 352 2.35 -14.86 -12.16
#